data_AF-A0AA92NPC3-F1
#
_entry.id   AF-A0AA92NPC3-F1
#
_cell.length_a   1.000
_cell.length_b   1.000
_cell.length_c   1.000
_cell.angle_alpha   90.00
_cell.angle_beta   90.00
_cell.angle_gamma   90.00
#
_symmetry.space_group_name_H-M   'P 1'
#
loop_
_entity.id
_entity.type
_entity.pdbx_description
1 polymer ?
#
loop_
_entity_poly.entity_id
_entity_poly.type
_entity_poly.pdbx_seq_one_letter_code
_entity_poly.pdbx_strand_id
1 'polypeptide(L)' 'MLPKVGAQISMSRRGNCYDNASMEGFFSHLKTEGPYPYDIRSIDEAQRRIEEYIDFYNNENARREN' A
#
# COMPACT_ATOMS: atom_id res chain seq x y z
N MET A 1 -20.73 -6.40 0.90
CA MET A 1 -20.21 -7.75 1.22
C MET A 1 -19.63 -8.34 -0.04
N LEU A 2 -18.44 -8.94 0.03
CA LEU A 2 -17.64 -9.41 -1.12
C LEU A 2 -18.42 -10.25 -2.17
N PRO A 3 -19.39 -11.11 -1.79
CA PRO A 3 -20.23 -11.81 -2.78
C PRO A 3 -21.05 -10.89 -3.69
N LYS A 4 -21.41 -9.68 -3.22
CA LYS A 4 -22.17 -8.69 -4.02
C LYS A 4 -21.34 -8.07 -5.15
N VAL A 5 -20.01 -8.15 -5.06
CA VAL A 5 -19.08 -7.61 -6.07
C VAL A 5 -18.34 -8.75 -6.80
N GLY A 6 -18.78 -10.01 -6.65
CA GLY A 6 -18.14 -11.16 -7.28
C GLY A 6 -16.75 -11.51 -6.73
N ALA A 7 -16.40 -10.99 -5.55
CA ALA A 7 -15.09 -11.22 -4.94
C ALA A 7 -15.15 -12.37 -3.92
N GLN A 8 -14.10 -13.18 -3.90
CA GLN A 8 -13.88 -14.24 -2.92
C GLN A 8 -12.77 -13.82 -1.94
N ILE A 9 -12.95 -14.11 -0.66
CA ILE A 9 -11.89 -13.90 0.34
C ILE A 9 -10.77 -14.88 0.06
N SER A 10 -9.57 -14.38 -0.18
CA SER A 10 -8.35 -15.20 -0.14
C SER A 10 -7.90 -15.31 1.31
N MET A 11 -8.14 -16.46 1.94
CA MET A 11 -7.52 -16.79 3.22
C MET A 11 -6.25 -17.58 2.91
N SER A 12 -5.10 -16.92 2.97
CA SER A 12 -3.83 -17.62 2.86
C SER A 12 -3.67 -18.60 4.04
N ARG A 13 -2.97 -19.72 3.82
CA ARG A 13 -2.68 -20.67 4.90
C ARG A 13 -1.83 -19.97 5.97
N ARG A 14 -2.05 -20.30 7.25
CA ARG A 14 -1.15 -19.85 8.33
C ARG A 14 0.29 -20.18 7.97
N GLY A 15 1.16 -19.17 7.93
CA GLY A 15 2.57 -19.31 7.59
C GLY A 15 2.95 -19.05 6.13
N ASN A 16 2.00 -18.69 5.25
CA ASN A 16 2.31 -18.22 3.90
C ASN A 16 2.44 -16.69 3.88
N CYS A 17 3.67 -16.19 4.05
CA CYS A 17 3.97 -14.76 4.01
C CYS A 17 4.01 -14.18 2.59
N TYR A 18 4.12 -15.01 1.55
CA TYR A 18 4.26 -14.52 0.17
C TYR A 18 3.05 -13.72 -0.30
N ASP A 19 1.84 -14.11 0.10
CA ASP A 19 0.61 -13.38 -0.27
C ASP A 19 0.53 -12.01 0.41
N ASN A 20 1.21 -11.83 1.55
CA ASN A 20 1.27 -10.55 2.26
C ASN A 20 2.54 -9.75 1.94
N ALA A 21 3.57 -10.39 1.35
CA ALA A 21 4.89 -9.81 1.16
C ALA A 21 4.85 -8.51 0.34
N SER A 22 4.05 -8.47 -0.74
CA SER A 22 3.89 -7.25 -1.55
C SER A 22 3.26 -6.10 -0.75
N MET A 23 2.26 -6.40 0.09
CA MET A 23 1.65 -5.39 0.96
C MET A 23 2.58 -4.96 2.09
N GLU A 24 3.34 -5.88 2.69
CA GLU A 24 4.38 -5.57 3.68
C GLU A 24 5.47 -4.67 3.10
N GLY A 25 5.91 -4.97 1.87
CA GLY A 25 6.85 -4.15 1.11
C GLY A 25 6.31 -2.75 0.88
N PHE A 26 5.09 -2.65 0.33
CA PHE A 26 4.41 -1.36 0.13
C PHE A 26 4.35 -0.53 1.41
N PHE A 27 3.90 -1.11 2.53
CA PHE A 27 3.80 -0.37 3.80
C PHE A 27 5.15 0.01 4.40
N SER A 28 6.19 -0.80 4.16
CA SER A 28 7.56 -0.45 4.53
C SER A 28 8.01 0.80 3.78
N HIS A 29 7.88 0.78 2.44
CA HIS A 29 8.24 1.89 1.56
C HIS A 29 7.43 3.15 1.82
N LEU A 30 6.10 3.01 1.97
CA LEU A 30 5.22 4.14 2.31
C LEU A 30 5.68 4.83 3.58
N LYS A 31 6.06 4.09 4.63
CA LYS A 31 6.50 4.70 5.90
C LYS A 31 7.87 5.37 5.80
N THR A 32 8.78 4.88 4.96
CA THR A 32 10.12 5.46 4.81
C THR A 32 10.17 6.61 3.82
N GLU A 33 9.36 6.57 2.77
CA GLU A 33 9.42 7.48 1.62
C GLU A 33 8.23 8.46 1.57
N GLY A 34 7.09 8.10 2.19
CA GLY A 34 5.85 8.87 2.13
C GLY A 34 5.76 10.01 3.17
N PRO A 35 5.41 9.74 4.44
CA PRO A 35 5.13 10.80 5.42
C PRO A 35 6.35 11.22 6.26
N TYR A 36 7.37 10.37 6.40
CA TYR A 36 8.49 10.60 7.31
C TYR A 36 9.34 11.86 7.03
N PRO A 37 9.52 12.32 5.77
CA PRO A 37 10.26 13.55 5.50
C PRO A 37 9.43 14.84 5.60
N TYR A 38 8.13 14.77 5.92
CA TYR A 38 7.24 15.94 5.90
C TYR A 38 6.66 16.28 7.28
N ASP A 39 6.62 17.57 7.60
CA ASP A 39 5.89 18.12 8.75
C ASP A 39 4.38 18.16 8.45
N ILE A 40 3.69 17.03 8.66
CA ILE A 40 2.25 16.87 8.41
C ILE A 40 1.46 17.60 9.50
N ARG A 41 0.67 18.61 9.13
CA ARG A 41 -0.05 19.49 10.07
C ARG A 41 -1.55 19.26 10.13
N SER A 42 -2.09 18.39 9.28
CA SER A 42 -3.51 18.04 9.26
C SER A 42 -3.78 16.64 8.70
N ILE A 43 -4.98 16.11 8.97
CA ILE A 43 -5.44 14.83 8.43
C ILE A 43 -5.59 14.92 6.90
N ASP A 44 -6.14 16.02 6.40
CA ASP A 44 -6.32 16.24 4.95
C ASP A 44 -4.98 16.22 4.21
N GLU A 45 -3.94 16.84 4.81
CA GLU A 45 -2.59 16.82 4.27
C GLU A 45 -1.97 15.42 4.31
N ALA A 46 -2.25 14.63 5.35
CA ALA A 46 -1.83 13.23 5.43
C ALA A 46 -2.50 12.37 4.34
N GLN A 47 -3.81 12.52 4.17
CA GLN A 47 -4.59 11.79 3.16
C GLN A 47 -4.09 12.08 1.76
N ARG A 48 -3.95 13.37 1.42
CA ARG A 48 -3.44 13.80 0.11
C ARG A 48 -2.06 13.21 -0.19
N ARG A 49 -1.13 13.24 0.77
CA ARG A 49 0.21 12.66 0.56
C ARG A 49 0.18 11.14 0.38
N ILE A 50 -0.69 10.44 1.11
CA ILE A 50 -0.84 8.99 0.94
C ILE A 50 -1.40 8.67 -0.44
N GLU A 51 -2.39 9.44 -0.92
CA GLU A 51 -2.93 9.30 -2.27
C GLU A 51 -1.87 9.55 -3.34
N GLU A 52 -1.13 10.66 -3.25
CA GLU A 52 -0.02 10.99 -4.15
C GLU A 52 1.06 9.88 -4.16
N TYR A 53 1.39 9.30 -2.99
CA TYR A 53 2.34 8.20 -2.90
C TYR A 53 1.81 6.90 -3.52
N ILE A 54 0.53 6.57 -3.32
CA ILE A 54 -0.10 5.40 -3.94
C ILE A 54 -0.07 5.52 -5.46
N ASP A 55 -0.39 6.69 -5.99
CA ASP A 55 -0.36 6.96 -7.43
C ASP A 55 1.06 6.83 -7.99
N PHE A 56 2.05 7.39 -7.30
CA PHE A 56 3.47 7.23 -7.65
C PHE A 56 3.91 5.76 -7.61
N TYR A 57 3.59 5.03 -6.54
CA TYR A 57 3.97 3.63 -6.35
C TYR A 57 3.42 2.74 -7.47
N ASN A 58 2.14 2.92 -7.82
CA ASN A 58 1.46 2.11 -8.83
C ASN A 58 1.85 2.45 -10.27
N ASN A 59 2.11 3.73 -10.58
CA ASN A 59 2.30 4.17 -11.97
C ASN A 59 3.78 4.38 -12.35
N GLU A 60 4.62 4.85 -11.44
CA GLU A 60 6.02 5.17 -11.74
C GLU A 60 7.00 4.09 -11.23
N ASN A 61 6.63 3.37 -10.18
CA ASN A 61 7.49 2.41 -9.49
C ASN A 61 7.23 0.93 -9.86
N ALA A 62 6.35 0.64 -10.83
CA ALA A 62 6.03 -0.71 -11.33
C ALA A 62 7.23 -1.49 -11.95
N ARG A 63 8.47 -0.97 -11.83
CA ARG A 63 9.70 -1.51 -12.42
C ARG A 63 10.69 -2.12 -11.42
N ARG A 64 10.42 -2.08 -10.11
CA ARG A 64 11.36 -2.56 -9.08
C ARG A 64 11.19 -4.02 -8.65
N GLU A 65 10.16 -4.71 -9.13
CA GLU A 65 10.02 -6.17 -8.96
C GLU A 65 10.47 -6.88 -10.25
N ASN A 66 11.79 -6.94 -10.49
CA ASN A 66 12.45 -7.88 -11.40
C ASN A 66 13.65 -8.49 -10.68
#